data_AF-A0A2W6U033-F1
#
_entry.id   AF-A0A2W6U033-F1
#
_cell.length_a   1.000
_cell.length_b   1.000
_cell.length_c   1.000
_cell.angle_alpha   90.00
_cell.angle_beta   90.00
_cell.angle_gamma   90.00
#
_symmetry.space_group_name_H-M   'P 1'
#
loop_
_entity.id
_entity.type
_entity.pdbx_description
1 polymer ?
#
loop_
_entity_poly.entity_id
_entity_poly.type
_entity_poly.pdbx_seq_one_letter_code
_entity_poly.pdbx_strand_id
1 'polypeptide(L)'
;MVFRISIALVALLVLIAGLAPGPFNDVVQAALAQVVRGAGWMYLLIVFLTLSFLLYLAFGRFGSLRIGGEDAEPDFSRASWLSMLFAAGMGIGLVFWGAAEP
;
A
#
# COMPACT_ATOMS: atom_id res chain seq x y z
N MET A 1 0.70 21.84 12.04
CA MET A 1 2.04 21.35 12.44
C MET A 1 2.52 20.19 11.57
N VAL A 2 1.69 19.15 11.37
CA VAL A 2 2.00 17.98 10.50
C VAL A 2 2.50 18.39 9.11
N PHE A 3 1.76 19.24 8.39
CA PHE A 3 2.13 19.68 7.04
C PHE A 3 3.54 20.28 6.94
N ARG A 4 3.93 21.14 7.90
CA ARG A 4 5.24 21.80 7.91
C ARG A 4 6.38 20.82 8.17
N ILE A 5 6.16 19.84 9.04
CA ILE A 5 7.16 18.82 9.36
C ILE A 5 7.33 17.89 8.16
N SER A 6 6.23 17.44 7.56
CA SER A 6 6.26 16.57 6.38
C SER A 6 6.97 17.23 5.20
N ILE A 7 6.64 18.50 4.88
CA ILE A 7 7.28 19.18 3.75
C ILE A 7 8.77 19.45 4.00
N ALA A 8 9.16 19.80 5.22
CA ALA A 8 10.57 20.00 5.57
C ALA A 8 11.37 18.70 5.45
N LEU A 9 10.81 17.58 5.92
CA LEU A 9 11.45 16.27 5.83
C LEU A 9 11.61 15.79 4.39
N VAL A 10 10.56 15.92 3.58
CA VAL A 10 10.59 15.54 2.16
C VAL A 10 11.57 16.42 1.40
N ALA A 11 11.53 17.75 1.59
CA ALA A 11 12.44 18.67 0.92
C ALA A 11 13.91 18.37 1.28
N LEU A 12 14.20 18.08 2.55
CA LEU A 12 15.54 17.71 3.00
C LEU A 12 16.03 16.44 2.31
N LEU A 13 15.22 15.38 2.28
CA LEU A 13 15.59 14.13 1.62
C LEU A 13 15.83 14.31 0.11
N VAL A 14 14.99 15.10 -0.56
CA VAL A 14 15.15 15.41 -1.99
C VAL A 14 16.45 16.19 -2.23
N LEU A 15 16.78 17.16 -1.37
CA LEU A 15 18.02 17.94 -1.49
C LEU A 15 19.26 17.05 -1.29
N ILE A 16 19.26 16.18 -0.29
CA ILE A 16 20.37 15.25 -0.05
C ILE A 16 20.55 14.29 -1.23
N ALA A 17 19.44 13.69 -1.70
CA ALA A 17 19.47 12.76 -2.84
C ALA A 17 19.93 13.44 -4.14
N GLY A 18 19.55 14.71 -4.37
CA GLY A 18 19.96 15.47 -5.55
C GLY A 18 21.42 15.94 -5.51
N LEU A 19 21.94 16.31 -4.34
CA LEU A 19 23.31 16.81 -4.20
C LEU A 19 24.36 15.70 -4.12
N ALA A 20 24.01 14.52 -3.60
CA ALA A 20 24.93 13.40 -3.43
C ALA A 20 24.27 12.04 -3.75
N PRO A 21 23.93 11.77 -5.02
CA PRO A 21 23.12 10.61 -5.41
C PRO A 21 23.80 9.26 -5.13
N GLY A 22 25.11 9.15 -5.35
CA GLY A 22 25.87 7.90 -5.12
C GLY A 22 25.87 7.47 -3.66
N PRO A 23 26.43 8.28 -2.73
CA PRO A 23 26.42 7.95 -1.31
C PRO A 23 25.01 7.77 -0.73
N PHE A 24 24.04 8.56 -1.21
CA PHE A 24 22.64 8.41 -0.81
C PHE A 24 22.10 7.03 -1.19
N ASN A 25 22.34 6.58 -2.42
CA ASN A 25 21.92 5.26 -2.87
C ASN A 25 22.55 4.14 -2.03
N ASP A 26 23.85 4.23 -1.73
CA ASP A 26 24.54 3.21 -0.93
C ASP A 26 23.93 3.07 0.47
N VAL A 27 23.61 4.19 1.12
CA VAL A 27 22.93 4.21 2.43
C VAL A 27 21.53 3.61 2.33
N VAL A 28 20.74 4.00 1.32
CA VAL A 28 19.38 3.49 1.12
C VAL A 28 19.38 1.98 0.86
N GLN A 29 20.30 1.48 0.04
CA GLN A 29 20.43 0.04 -0.24
C GLN A 29 20.87 -0.74 0.99
N ALA A 30 21.82 -0.22 1.77
CA ALA A 30 22.23 -0.85 3.03
C ALA A 30 21.06 -0.92 4.03
N ALA A 31 20.29 0.16 4.16
CA ALA A 31 19.12 0.21 5.03
C ALA A 31 18.03 -0.76 4.55
N LEU A 32 17.71 -0.77 3.24
CA LEU A 32 16.77 -1.71 2.64
C LEU A 32 17.17 -3.16 2.93
N ALA A 33 18.45 -3.51 2.72
CA ALA A 33 18.94 -4.86 2.96
C ALA A 33 18.85 -5.25 4.44
N GLN A 34 19.07 -4.32 5.38
CA GLN A 34 18.87 -4.55 6.80
C GLN A 34 17.39 -4.81 7.14
N VAL A 35 16.48 -3.99 6.61
CA VAL A 35 15.03 -4.16 6.84
C VAL A 35 14.55 -5.47 6.26
N VAL A 36 14.91 -5.81 5.02
CA VAL A 36 14.47 -7.07 4.39
C VAL A 36 14.98 -8.28 5.17
N ARG A 37 16.25 -8.27 5.61
CA ARG A 37 16.80 -9.37 6.42
C ARG A 37 16.14 -9.49 7.79
N GLY A 38 15.88 -8.38 8.48
CA GLY A 38 15.32 -8.39 9.84
C GLY A 38 13.80 -8.57 9.89
N ALA A 39 13.07 -7.88 9.02
CA ALA A 39 11.62 -7.77 9.03
C ALA A 39 10.93 -8.54 7.91
N GLY A 40 11.65 -9.18 6.98
CA GLY A 40 11.06 -9.91 5.85
C GLY A 40 10.11 -11.04 6.29
N TRP A 41 10.47 -11.80 7.32
CA TRP A 41 9.59 -12.85 7.87
C TRP A 41 8.30 -12.27 8.47
N MET A 42 8.41 -11.14 9.16
CA MET A 42 7.27 -10.45 9.76
C MET A 42 6.37 -9.86 8.68
N TYR A 43 6.96 -9.30 7.62
CA TYR A 43 6.22 -8.82 6.44
C TYR A 43 5.37 -9.94 5.83
N LEU A 44 5.96 -11.10 5.56
CA LEU A 44 5.23 -12.26 5.00
C LEU A 44 4.11 -12.73 5.92
N LEU A 45 4.36 -12.77 7.22
CA LEU A 45 3.36 -13.16 8.22
C LEU A 45 2.21 -12.16 8.28
N ILE A 46 2.48 -10.85 8.26
CA ILE A 46 1.44 -9.81 8.25
C ILE A 46 0.60 -9.91 6.97
N VAL A 47 1.23 -10.10 5.81
CA VAL A 47 0.50 -10.27 4.53
C VAL A 47 -0.41 -11.49 4.59
N PHE A 48 0.11 -12.63 5.06
CA PHE A 48 -0.66 -13.85 5.22
C PHE A 48 -1.83 -13.70 6.21
N LEU A 49 -1.58 -13.09 7.37
CA LEU A 49 -2.62 -12.85 8.39
C LEU A 49 -3.67 -11.87 7.88
N THR A 50 -3.28 -10.82 7.17
CA THR A 50 -4.20 -9.84 6.59
C THR A 50 -5.10 -10.51 5.55
N LEU A 51 -4.53 -11.32 4.65
CA LEU A 51 -5.31 -12.07 3.67
C LEU A 51 -6.27 -13.06 4.35
N SER A 52 -5.77 -13.82 5.32
CA SER A 52 -6.57 -14.78 6.09
C SER A 52 -7.70 -14.08 6.85
N PHE A 53 -7.42 -12.91 7.43
CA PHE A 53 -8.41 -12.08 8.11
C PHE A 53 -9.47 -11.57 7.14
N LEU A 54 -9.09 -11.07 5.96
CA LEU A 54 -10.04 -10.63 4.94
C LEU A 54 -10.92 -11.78 4.43
N LEU A 55 -10.35 -12.98 4.23
CA LEU A 55 -11.13 -14.17 3.87
C LEU A 55 -12.09 -14.56 5.00
N TYR A 56 -11.65 -14.50 6.25
CA TYR A 56 -12.52 -14.73 7.40
C TYR A 56 -13.65 -13.69 7.48
N LEU A 57 -13.41 -12.42 7.18
CA LEU A 57 -14.46 -11.41 7.12
C LEU A 57 -15.43 -11.65 5.97
N ALA A 58 -14.93 -12.03 4.79
CA ALA A 58 -15.74 -12.25 3.60
C ALA A 58 -16.64 -13.49 3.69
N PHE A 59 -16.12 -14.61 4.19
CA PHE A 59 -16.82 -15.90 4.25
C PHE A 59 -17.34 -16.26 5.65
N GLY A 60 -16.89 -15.56 6.68
CA GLY A 60 -17.33 -15.79 8.05
C GLY A 60 -18.62 -15.06 8.39
N ARG A 61 -18.95 -15.04 9.69
CA ARG A 61 -20.18 -14.44 10.24
C ARG A 61 -20.40 -12.97 9.90
N PHE A 62 -19.35 -12.25 9.51
CA PHE A 62 -19.39 -10.81 9.26
C PHE A 62 -19.61 -10.46 7.78
N GLY A 63 -19.62 -11.45 6.87
CA GLY A 63 -19.78 -11.19 5.43
C GLY A 63 -21.15 -10.65 5.03
N SER A 64 -22.17 -10.88 5.86
CA SER A 64 -23.52 -10.34 5.66
C SER A 64 -23.73 -8.97 6.31
N LEU A 65 -22.74 -8.44 7.06
CA LEU A 65 -22.86 -7.17 7.74
C LEU A 65 -22.82 -6.02 6.73
N ARG A 66 -23.89 -5.21 6.70
CA ARG A 66 -23.95 -4.00 5.88
C ARG A 66 -23.30 -2.83 6.62
N ILE A 67 -22.34 -2.18 5.96
CA ILE A 67 -21.70 -0.96 6.45
C ILE A 67 -22.69 0.20 6.23
N GLY A 68 -23.15 0.83 7.30
CA GLY A 68 -24.16 1.91 7.26
C GLY A 68 -25.48 1.59 7.94
N GLY A 69 -25.67 0.36 8.43
CA GLY A 69 -26.89 -0.10 9.12
C GLY A 69 -27.65 -1.17 8.34
N GLU A 70 -28.72 -1.72 8.94
CA GLU A 70 -29.50 -2.82 8.34
C GLU A 70 -30.22 -2.39 7.04
N ASP A 71 -30.73 -1.15 7.03
CA ASP A 71 -31.46 -0.56 5.91
C ASP A 71 -30.57 0.21 4.90
N ALA A 72 -29.25 0.13 5.04
CA ALA A 72 -28.34 0.82 4.13
C ALA A 72 -28.44 0.23 2.71
N GLU A 73 -28.68 1.11 1.74
CA GLU A 73 -28.67 0.78 0.31
C GLU A 73 -27.33 1.22 -0.33
N PRO A 74 -26.85 0.51 -1.37
CA PRO A 74 -25.63 0.93 -2.07
C PRO A 74 -25.81 2.27 -2.81
N ASP A 75 -24.94 3.24 -2.52
CA ASP A 75 -24.93 4.54 -3.21
C ASP A 75 -24.59 4.44 -4.71
N PHE A 76 -23.90 3.37 -5.10
CA PHE A 76 -23.44 3.14 -6.48
C PHE A 76 -23.91 1.79 -6.99
N SER A 77 -24.21 1.72 -8.30
CA SER A 77 -24.48 0.45 -8.96
C SER A 77 -23.26 -0.47 -8.87
N ARG A 78 -23.48 -1.80 -8.87
CA ARG A 78 -22.40 -2.80 -8.77
C ARG A 78 -21.32 -2.62 -9.84
N ALA A 79 -21.72 -2.25 -11.06
CA ALA A 79 -20.80 -1.98 -12.16
C ALA A 79 -19.94 -0.74 -11.87
N SER A 80 -20.56 0.37 -11.45
CA SER A 80 -19.83 1.59 -11.08
C SER A 80 -18.89 1.36 -9.90
N TRP A 81 -19.33 0.63 -8.88
CA TRP A 81 -18.51 0.25 -7.73
C TRP A 81 -17.29 -0.57 -8.13
N LEU A 82 -17.47 -1.58 -8.99
CA LEU A 82 -16.37 -2.40 -9.49
C LEU A 82 -15.38 -1.56 -10.31
N SER A 83 -15.87 -0.66 -11.17
CA SER A 83 -15.01 0.24 -11.94
C SER A 83 -14.18 1.18 -11.04
N MET A 84 -14.76 1.68 -9.94
CA MET A 84 -14.02 2.49 -8.96
C MET A 84 -12.91 1.69 -8.27
N LEU A 85 -13.15 0.42 -7.94
CA LEU A 85 -12.13 -0.46 -7.35
C LEU A 85 -10.94 -0.66 -8.30
N PHE A 86 -11.21 -0.89 -9.59
CA PHE A 86 -10.17 -0.97 -10.60
C PHE A 86 -9.41 0.35 -10.78
N ALA A 87 -10.12 1.49 -10.82
CA ALA A 87 -9.48 2.80 -10.92
C ALA A 87 -8.58 3.11 -9.72
N ALA A 88 -9.00 2.72 -8.50
CA ALA A 88 -8.19 2.90 -7.30
C ALA A 88 -6.99 1.93 -7.22
N GLY A 89 -7.15 0.70 -7.73
CA GLY A 89 -6.11 -0.34 -7.67
C GLY A 89 -5.08 -0.30 -8.80
N MET A 90 -5.47 0.16 -10.00
CA MET A 90 -4.58 0.20 -11.17
C MET A 90 -3.66 1.42 -11.12
N GLY A 91 -2.55 1.29 -10.39
CA GLY A 91 -1.49 2.29 -10.34
C GLY A 91 -0.39 2.11 -11.40
N ILE A 92 0.57 3.05 -11.41
CA ILE A 92 1.79 3.01 -12.26
C ILE A 92 2.56 1.68 -12.09
N GLY A 93 2.48 1.06 -10.91
CA GLY A 93 3.13 -0.21 -10.61
C GLY A 93 2.76 -1.33 -11.58
N LEU A 94 1.50 -1.42 -12.03
CA LEU A 94 1.09 -2.44 -13.00
C LEU A 94 1.67 -2.20 -14.40
N VAL A 95 1.80 -0.94 -14.81
CA VAL A 95 2.38 -0.60 -16.11
C VAL A 95 3.89 -0.87 -16.12
N PHE A 96 4.56 -0.56 -15.02
CA PHE A 96 6.01 -0.74 -14.92
C PHE A 96 6.40 -2.20 -14.70
N TRP A 97 5.78 -2.87 -13.73
CA TRP A 97 6.11 -4.25 -13.38
C TRP A 97 5.37 -5.27 -14.22
N GLY A 98 4.15 -5.01 -14.71
CA GLY A 98 3.46 -5.93 -15.63
C GLY A 98 4.10 -6.03 -17.02
N ALA A 99 4.96 -5.07 -17.39
CA ALA A 99 5.80 -5.16 -18.59
C ALA A 99 7.20 -5.74 -18.30
N ALA A 100 7.66 -5.67 -17.04
CA ALA A 100 9.01 -6.05 -16.63
C ALA A 100 9.08 -7.46 -16.02
N GLU A 101 8.02 -7.91 -15.34
CA GLU A 101 7.81 -9.27 -14.86
C GLU A 101 6.90 -9.99 -15.88
N PRO A 102 7.36 -11.08 -16.53
CA PRO A 102 6.57 -11.80 -17.53
C PRO A 102 5.33 -12.49 -16.95
#